data_AF-A0A392P5A7-F1
#
_entry.id   AF-A0A392P5A7-F1
#
_cell.length_a   1.000
_cell.length_b   1.000
_cell.length_c   1.000
_cell.angle_alpha   90.00
_cell.angle_beta   90.00
_cell.angle_gamma   90.00
#
_symmetry.space_group_name_H-M   'P 1'
#
loop_
_entity.id
_entity.type
_entity.pdbx_description
1 polymer ?
#
loop_
_entity_poly.entity_id
_entity_poly.type
_entity_poly.pdbx_seq_one_letter_code
_entity_poly.pdbx_strand_id
1 'polypeptide(L)'
;MLFDVDKATDIKIPTIESGKVILKERLQHKRVLLVLDDVNKLEQLKALCGSREWFGTGSKIIITTRDRHLLKEHGADCIYRVKELDESESLEVLNRGAFNQGTITPEDFVELSKEVVAYSGGLPLALQNLRSVLHGKEARQWKDLLRIEKQILRSDTEPSSSRKYNFLALE
;
A
#
# COMPACT_ATOMS: atom_id res chain seq x y z
N MET A 1 9.38 3.89 -8.50
CA MET A 1 9.65 4.51 -9.82
C MET A 1 10.79 5.51 -9.66
N LEU A 2 11.82 5.45 -10.52
CA LEU A 2 12.85 6.49 -10.61
C LEU A 2 12.34 7.52 -11.62
N PHE A 3 11.93 8.71 -11.18
CA PHE A 3 11.56 9.78 -12.09
C PHE A 3 12.77 10.70 -12.32
N ASP A 4 13.43 10.51 -13.46
CA ASP A 4 14.25 11.55 -14.09
C ASP A 4 13.26 12.38 -14.93
N VAL A 5 12.86 13.54 -14.39
CA VAL A 5 11.96 14.45 -15.10
C VAL A 5 12.79 15.11 -16.20
N ASP A 6 12.68 14.53 -17.39
CA ASP A 6 13.11 15.06 -18.68
C ASP A 6 14.47 14.57 -19.23
N LYS A 7 14.56 13.26 -19.46
CA LYS A 7 14.98 12.61 -20.73
C LYS A 7 15.17 11.12 -20.47
N ALA A 8 14.17 10.31 -20.80
CA ALA A 8 14.32 8.86 -20.79
C ALA A 8 15.37 8.47 -21.83
N THR A 9 16.58 8.17 -21.37
CA THR A 9 17.57 7.45 -22.17
C THR A 9 17.27 5.97 -22.00
N ASP A 10 16.98 5.30 -23.10
CA ASP A 10 16.69 3.86 -23.10
C ASP A 10 18.01 3.10 -22.89
N ILE A 11 18.37 2.89 -21.62
CA ILE A 11 19.60 2.20 -21.23
C ILE A 11 19.33 0.70 -21.29
N LYS A 12 19.93 0.01 -22.26
CA LYS A 12 19.92 -1.46 -22.31
C LYS A 12 20.77 -2.01 -21.17
N ILE A 13 20.14 -2.74 -20.24
CA ILE A 13 20.82 -3.44 -19.14
C ILE A 13 20.81 -4.94 -19.48
N PRO A 14 21.91 -5.50 -20.00
CA PRO A 14 21.94 -6.88 -20.49
C PRO A 14 21.96 -7.90 -19.34
N THR A 15 22.43 -7.53 -18.15
CA THR A 15 22.55 -8.42 -16.99
C THR A 15 22.31 -7.67 -15.68
N ILE A 16 21.98 -8.40 -14.60
CA ILE A 16 21.87 -7.82 -13.26
C ILE A 16 23.18 -7.14 -12.86
N GLU A 17 24.33 -7.80 -13.05
CA GLU A 17 25.64 -7.24 -12.65
C GLU A 17 25.98 -5.94 -13.38
N SER A 18 25.72 -5.86 -14.69
CA SER A 18 25.89 -4.60 -15.43
C SER A 18 24.92 -3.53 -14.94
N GLY A 19 23.68 -3.91 -14.61
CA GLY A 19 22.71 -3.02 -13.99
C GLY A 19 23.16 -2.44 -12.66
N LYS A 20 23.76 -3.26 -11.78
CA LYS A 20 24.31 -2.81 -10.49
C LYS A 20 25.40 -1.75 -10.68
N VAL A 21 26.33 -2.00 -11.61
CA VAL A 21 27.40 -1.04 -11.93
C VAL A 21 26.82 0.27 -12.45
N ILE A 22 25.90 0.21 -13.42
CA ILE A 22 25.24 1.39 -13.99
C ILE A 22 24.50 2.17 -12.90
N LEU A 23 23.74 1.51 -12.03
CA LEU A 23 23.02 2.16 -10.93
C LEU A 23 23.98 2.84 -9.97
N LYS A 24 25.04 2.14 -9.52
CA LYS A 24 26.05 2.73 -8.63
C LYS A 24 26.67 3.97 -9.26
N GLU A 25 27.17 3.88 -10.49
CA GLU A 25 27.82 5.01 -11.17
C GLU A 25 26.89 6.22 -11.32
N ARG A 26 25.60 5.98 -11.58
CA ARG A 26 24.60 7.04 -11.79
C ARG A 26 24.15 7.69 -10.48
N LEU A 27 24.19 6.97 -9.36
CA LEU A 27 23.54 7.37 -8.11
C LEU A 27 24.54 7.73 -6.98
N GLN A 28 25.79 7.24 -7.02
CA GLN A 28 26.77 7.32 -5.91
C GLN A 28 27.09 8.73 -5.39
N HIS A 29 26.82 9.77 -6.18
CA HIS A 29 27.05 11.18 -5.81
C HIS A 29 25.79 12.03 -5.93
N LYS A 30 24.63 11.41 -6.12
CA LYS A 30 23.35 12.10 -6.24
C LYS A 30 22.53 11.86 -4.99
N ARG A 31 21.93 12.92 -4.49
CA ARG A 31 20.86 12.83 -3.51
C ARG A 31 19.60 12.37 -4.22
N VAL A 32 19.10 11.17 -3.88
CA VAL A 32 17.94 10.58 -4.54
C VAL A 32 16.83 10.19 -3.57
N LEU A 33 15.60 10.16 -4.08
CA LEU A 33 14.48 9.45 -3.46
C LEU A 33 14.18 8.22 -4.31
N LEU A 34 14.58 7.04 -3.83
CA LEU A 34 14.31 5.77 -4.50
C LEU A 34 13.09 5.10 -3.84
N VAL A 35 12.11 4.69 -4.63
CA VAL A 35 10.95 3.92 -4.13
C VAL A 35 10.89 2.56 -4.83
N LEU A 36 11.08 1.51 -4.03
CA LEU A 36 10.98 0.10 -4.42
C LEU A 36 9.68 -0.48 -3.90
N ASP A 37 8.72 -0.69 -4.79
CA ASP A 37 7.38 -1.15 -4.43
C ASP A 37 7.24 -2.68 -4.58
N ASP A 38 6.50 -3.31 -3.66
CA ASP A 38 6.16 -4.74 -3.64
C ASP A 38 7.34 -5.71 -3.77
N VAL A 39 8.43 -5.43 -3.04
CA VAL A 39 9.61 -6.29 -3.03
C VAL A 39 9.29 -7.60 -2.32
N ASN A 40 9.55 -8.73 -2.97
CA ASN A 40 9.23 -10.06 -2.44
C ASN A 40 10.43 -11.03 -2.42
N LYS A 41 11.61 -10.60 -2.87
CA LYS A 41 12.85 -11.39 -2.84
C LYS A 41 14.03 -10.53 -2.44
N LEU A 42 14.90 -11.08 -1.59
CA LEU A 42 16.13 -10.39 -1.16
C LEU A 42 17.05 -10.05 -2.33
N GLU A 43 17.08 -10.90 -3.36
CA GLU A 43 17.90 -10.66 -4.55
C GLU A 43 17.50 -9.38 -5.31
N GLN A 44 16.24 -8.94 -5.21
CA GLN A 44 15.82 -7.64 -5.77
C GLN A 44 16.48 -6.49 -5.00
N LEU A 45 16.56 -6.58 -3.67
CA LEU A 45 17.22 -5.57 -2.83
C LEU A 45 18.72 -5.54 -3.09
N LYS A 46 19.37 -6.71 -3.18
CA LYS A 46 20.79 -6.80 -3.55
C LYS A 46 21.08 -6.23 -4.94
N ALA A 47 20.15 -6.35 -5.88
CA ALA A 47 20.29 -5.83 -7.24
C ALA A 47 20.05 -4.32 -7.35
N LEU A 48 19.11 -3.76 -6.58
CA LEU A 48 18.66 -2.37 -6.74
C LEU A 48 19.23 -1.41 -5.70
N CYS A 49 19.53 -1.89 -4.50
CA CYS A 49 20.05 -1.09 -3.39
C CYS A 49 21.01 -1.91 -2.50
N GLY A 50 21.96 -2.63 -3.12
CA GLY A 50 22.81 -3.59 -2.42
C GLY A 50 23.81 -2.98 -1.43
N SER A 51 24.12 -1.68 -1.53
CA SER A 51 25.00 -0.96 -0.60
C SER A 51 24.62 0.51 -0.51
N ARG A 52 24.83 1.12 0.68
CA ARG A 52 24.63 2.56 0.92
C ARG A 52 25.57 3.43 0.08
N GLU A 53 26.74 2.90 -0.28
CA GLU A 53 27.72 3.61 -1.12
C GLU A 53 27.21 3.90 -2.53
N TRP A 54 26.09 3.29 -2.94
CA TRP A 54 25.48 3.54 -4.23
C TRP A 54 24.75 4.88 -4.28
N PHE A 55 24.60 5.58 -3.15
CA PHE A 55 23.77 6.77 -3.04
C PHE A 55 24.53 7.92 -2.40
N GLY A 56 24.31 9.13 -2.90
CA GLY A 56 24.87 10.34 -2.30
C GLY A 56 24.23 10.64 -0.93
N THR A 57 24.95 11.39 -0.10
CA THR A 57 24.49 11.82 1.23
C THR A 57 23.11 12.49 1.20
N GLY A 58 22.25 12.14 2.14
CA GLY A 58 20.89 12.68 2.27
C GLY A 58 19.87 12.06 1.31
N SER A 59 20.24 10.98 0.62
CA SER A 59 19.30 10.15 -0.14
C SER A 59 18.31 9.46 0.80
N LYS A 60 17.15 9.07 0.28
CA LYS A 60 16.15 8.29 1.01
C LYS A 60 15.68 7.14 0.13
N ILE A 61 15.61 5.93 0.69
CA ILE A 61 15.19 4.74 -0.05
C ILE A 61 13.96 4.15 0.65
N ILE A 62 12.81 4.24 0.02
CA ILE A 62 11.56 3.69 0.54
C ILE A 62 11.35 2.32 -0.08
N ILE A 63 11.19 1.29 0.75
CA ILE A 63 10.90 -0.08 0.31
C ILE A 63 9.49 -0.41 0.80
N THR A 64 8.66 -1.04 -0.02
CA THR A 64 7.38 -1.59 0.42
C THR A 64 7.43 -3.10 0.22
N THR A 65 6.95 -3.85 1.21
CA THR A 65 6.93 -5.32 1.16
C THR A 65 5.87 -5.88 2.08
N ARG A 66 5.42 -7.10 1.82
CA ARG A 66 4.60 -7.88 2.74
C ARG A 66 5.44 -8.76 3.67
N ASP A 67 6.74 -8.92 3.39
CA ASP A 67 7.64 -9.76 4.18
C ASP A 67 8.60 -8.92 5.01
N ARG A 68 8.34 -8.86 6.32
CA ARG A 68 9.20 -8.15 7.28
C ARG A 68 10.59 -8.76 7.38
N HIS A 69 10.77 -10.04 7.09
CA HIS A 69 12.06 -10.71 7.22
C HIS A 69 13.07 -10.22 6.18
N LEU A 70 12.62 -9.96 4.94
CA LEU A 70 13.47 -9.39 3.88
C LEU A 70 14.17 -8.11 4.33
N LEU A 71 13.47 -7.28 5.09
CA LEU A 71 13.95 -5.99 5.57
C LEU A 71 15.01 -6.11 6.66
N LYS A 72 14.76 -7.05 7.59
CA LYS A 72 15.71 -7.35 8.66
C LYS A 72 16.99 -7.95 8.09
N GLU A 73 16.84 -8.87 7.15
CA GLU A 73 17.98 -9.52 6.48
C GLU A 73 18.77 -8.53 5.62
N HIS A 74 18.08 -7.60 4.95
CA HIS A 74 18.75 -6.53 4.19
C HIS A 74 19.47 -5.51 5.09
N GLY A 75 19.13 -5.44 6.38
CA GLY A 75 19.73 -4.48 7.31
C GLY A 75 19.11 -3.08 7.23
N ALA A 76 17.79 -3.00 7.05
CA ALA A 76 17.10 -1.72 6.95
C ALA A 76 17.18 -0.90 8.26
N ASP A 77 17.40 0.41 8.14
CA ASP A 77 17.53 1.34 9.28
C ASP A 77 16.24 1.46 10.10
N CYS A 78 15.10 1.62 9.40
CA CYS A 78 13.80 1.82 10.02
C CYS A 78 12.76 0.91 9.36
N ILE A 79 12.02 0.14 10.17
CA ILE A 79 10.95 -0.75 9.71
C ILE A 79 9.62 -0.28 10.29
N TYR A 80 8.67 0.08 9.43
CA TYR A 80 7.34 0.54 9.83
C TYR A 80 6.26 -0.47 9.42
N ARG A 81 5.48 -0.95 10.39
CA ARG A 81 4.29 -1.73 10.11
C ARG A 81 3.12 -0.80 9.88
N VAL A 82 2.53 -0.84 8.70
CA VAL A 82 1.31 -0.11 8.38
C VAL A 82 0.19 -0.66 9.25
N LYS A 83 -0.48 0.23 9.96
CA LYS A 83 -1.62 -0.12 10.79
C LYS A 83 -2.88 -0.09 9.94
N GLU A 84 -3.81 -0.96 10.28
CA GLU A 84 -5.19 -0.81 9.82
C GLU A 84 -5.75 0.55 10.29
N LEU A 85 -6.74 1.06 9.56
CA LEU A 85 -7.49 2.24 9.98
C LEU A 85 -8.26 1.91 11.26
N ASP A 86 -8.32 2.86 12.18
CA ASP A 86 -9.25 2.75 13.29
C ASP A 86 -10.71 2.99 12.83
N GLU A 87 -11.66 2.81 13.73
CA GLU A 87 -13.09 2.96 13.43
C GLU A 87 -13.42 4.37 12.94
N SER A 88 -12.84 5.40 13.56
CA SER A 88 -13.09 6.80 13.22
C SER A 88 -12.52 7.14 11.84
N GLU A 89 -11.26 6.74 11.58
CA GLU A 89 -10.61 6.91 10.28
C GLU A 89 -11.38 6.18 9.17
N SER A 90 -11.86 4.97 9.46
CA SER A 90 -12.65 4.17 8.52
C SER A 90 -13.99 4.83 8.21
N LEU A 91 -14.70 5.34 9.22
CA LEU A 91 -15.95 6.07 9.01
C LEU A 91 -15.74 7.33 8.18
N GLU A 92 -14.66 8.08 8.42
CA GLU A 92 -14.32 9.27 7.65
C GLU A 92 -14.05 8.93 6.18
N VAL A 93 -13.27 7.88 5.90
CA VAL A 93 -12.98 7.42 4.53
C VAL A 93 -14.25 6.94 3.82
N LEU A 94 -15.14 6.25 4.53
CA LEU A 94 -16.43 5.81 4.01
C LEU A 94 -17.30 7.01 3.66
N ASN A 95 -17.55 7.91 4.62
CA ASN A 95 -18.43 9.07 4.47
C ASN A 95 -17.99 9.96 3.31
N ARG A 96 -16.68 10.22 3.19
CA ARG A 96 -16.13 11.07 2.12
C ARG A 96 -16.44 10.54 0.73
N GLY A 97 -16.42 9.22 0.54
CA GLY A 97 -16.70 8.66 -0.78
C GLY A 97 -18.11 8.13 -0.99
N ALA A 98 -18.86 7.84 0.08
CA ALA A 98 -20.26 7.39 -0.03
C ALA A 98 -21.23 8.57 -0.13
N PHE A 99 -20.96 9.65 0.61
CA PHE A 99 -21.90 10.76 0.79
C PHE A 99 -21.33 12.13 0.39
N ASN A 100 -20.06 12.19 -0.03
CA ASN A 100 -19.32 13.45 -0.20
C ASN A 100 -19.29 14.30 1.09
N GLN A 101 -19.37 13.65 2.26
CA GLN A 101 -19.38 14.29 3.58
C GLN A 101 -18.13 13.87 4.36
N GLY A 102 -17.60 14.75 5.22
CA GLY A 102 -16.41 14.42 6.02
C GLY A 102 -16.71 13.43 7.14
N THR A 103 -17.34 13.93 8.20
CA THR A 103 -17.60 13.17 9.44
C THR A 103 -19.07 12.90 9.68
N ILE A 104 -19.96 13.50 8.88
CA ILE A 104 -21.40 13.38 9.03
C ILE A 104 -21.87 12.17 8.23
N THR A 105 -22.55 11.25 8.90
CA THR A 105 -23.26 10.13 8.29
C THR A 105 -24.75 10.44 8.34
N PRO A 106 -25.50 10.33 7.22
CA PRO A 106 -26.95 10.50 7.26
C PRO A 106 -27.60 9.48 8.22
N GLU A 107 -28.66 9.88 8.91
CA GLU A 107 -29.25 9.10 10.03
C GLU A 107 -29.59 7.66 9.65
N ASP A 108 -30.21 7.45 8.49
CA ASP A 108 -30.57 6.13 7.95
C ASP A 108 -29.36 5.21 7.69
N PHE A 109 -28.15 5.77 7.64
CA PHE A 109 -26.91 5.06 7.30
C PHE A 109 -25.96 4.91 8.48
N VAL A 110 -26.27 5.42 9.68
CA VAL A 110 -25.35 5.38 10.83
C VAL A 110 -24.99 3.93 11.20
N GLU A 111 -25.99 3.09 11.42
CA GLU A 111 -25.76 1.69 11.80
C GLU A 111 -25.19 0.85 10.65
N LEU A 112 -25.61 1.13 9.41
CA LEU A 112 -25.08 0.46 8.22
C LEU A 112 -23.61 0.82 7.99
N SER A 113 -23.21 2.08 8.22
CA SER A 113 -21.82 2.53 8.08
C SER A 113 -20.91 1.84 9.10
N LYS A 114 -21.36 1.69 10.35
CA LYS A 114 -20.63 0.90 11.36
C LYS A 114 -20.47 -0.56 10.93
N GLU A 115 -21.53 -1.15 10.37
CA GLU A 115 -21.48 -2.53 9.86
C GLU A 115 -20.50 -2.69 8.70
N VAL A 116 -20.45 -1.73 7.77
CA VAL A 116 -19.47 -1.67 6.67
C VAL A 116 -18.05 -1.57 7.21
N VAL A 117 -17.81 -0.65 8.15
CA VAL A 117 -16.50 -0.45 8.77
C VAL A 117 -16.03 -1.70 9.50
N ALA A 118 -16.88 -2.29 10.33
CA ALA A 118 -16.60 -3.55 11.02
C ALA A 118 -16.31 -4.68 10.03
N TYR A 119 -17.06 -4.77 8.93
CA TYR A 119 -16.85 -5.79 7.90
C TYR A 119 -15.53 -5.59 7.13
N SER A 120 -15.11 -4.36 6.89
CA SER A 120 -13.84 -4.05 6.23
C SER A 120 -12.60 -4.37 7.07
N GLY A 121 -12.76 -4.52 8.39
CA GLY A 121 -11.66 -4.81 9.33
C GLY A 121 -10.58 -3.74 9.35
N GLY A 122 -10.92 -2.48 9.06
CA GLY A 122 -9.97 -1.36 9.01
C GLY A 122 -9.05 -1.37 7.78
N LEU A 123 -9.24 -2.28 6.82
CA LEU A 123 -8.44 -2.34 5.60
C LEU A 123 -8.95 -1.30 4.58
N PRO A 124 -8.15 -0.27 4.21
CA PRO A 124 -8.59 0.78 3.30
C PRO A 124 -9.15 0.25 1.97
N LEU A 125 -8.52 -0.80 1.42
CA LEU A 125 -8.92 -1.38 0.14
C LEU A 125 -10.24 -2.16 0.26
N ALA A 126 -10.48 -2.89 1.35
CA ALA A 126 -11.74 -3.57 1.58
C ALA A 126 -12.88 -2.56 1.73
N LEU A 127 -12.61 -1.49 2.49
CA LEU A 127 -13.54 -0.39 2.67
C LEU A 127 -13.87 0.31 1.34
N GLN A 128 -12.87 0.55 0.49
CA GLN A 128 -13.07 1.16 -0.83
C GLN A 128 -13.92 0.28 -1.75
N ASN A 129 -13.70 -1.04 -1.73
CA ASN A 129 -14.51 -1.98 -2.52
C ASN A 129 -15.98 -1.94 -2.10
N LEU A 130 -16.24 -2.06 -0.79
CA LEU A 130 -17.59 -1.96 -0.24
C LEU A 130 -18.23 -0.61 -0.59
N ARG A 131 -17.51 0.48 -0.38
CA ARG A 131 -17.96 1.82 -0.74
C ARG A 131 -18.31 1.95 -2.22
N SER A 132 -17.51 1.39 -3.11
CA SER A 132 -17.79 1.39 -4.56
C SER A 132 -19.07 0.65 -4.90
N VAL A 133 -19.36 -0.45 -4.21
CA VAL A 133 -20.60 -1.22 -4.39
C VAL A 133 -21.81 -0.47 -3.85
N LEU A 134 -21.63 0.31 -2.76
CA LEU A 134 -22.71 0.95 -2.02
C LEU A 134 -23.01 2.38 -2.47
N HIS A 135 -22.06 3.06 -3.12
CA HIS A 135 -22.17 4.45 -3.54
C HIS A 135 -23.44 4.71 -4.37
N GLY A 136 -24.17 5.78 -4.03
CA GLY A 136 -25.39 6.21 -4.71
C GLY A 136 -26.63 5.34 -4.46
N LYS A 137 -26.56 4.37 -3.53
CA LYS A 137 -27.68 3.48 -3.18
C LYS A 137 -28.38 3.92 -1.91
N GLU A 138 -29.66 3.59 -1.81
CA GLU A 138 -30.48 3.83 -0.61
C GLU A 138 -30.14 2.85 0.53
N ALA A 139 -30.44 3.21 1.77
CA ALA A 139 -30.13 2.43 2.97
C ALA A 139 -30.67 0.98 2.91
N ARG A 140 -31.86 0.77 2.35
CA ARG A 140 -32.41 -0.59 2.13
C ARG A 140 -31.52 -1.45 1.22
N GLN A 141 -30.98 -0.85 0.16
CA GLN A 141 -30.12 -1.53 -0.80
C GLN A 141 -28.75 -1.81 -0.19
N TRP A 142 -28.25 -0.94 0.69
CA TRP A 142 -27.03 -1.21 1.46
C TRP A 142 -27.17 -2.46 2.31
N LYS A 143 -28.28 -2.57 3.05
CA LYS A 143 -28.58 -3.73 3.88
C LYS A 143 -28.63 -5.03 3.07
N ASP A 144 -29.29 -5.00 1.91
CA ASP A 144 -29.39 -6.17 1.04
C ASP A 144 -28.03 -6.58 0.45
N LEU A 145 -27.25 -5.61 -0.04
CA LEU A 145 -25.93 -5.88 -0.64
C LEU A 145 -24.92 -6.37 0.39
N LEU A 146 -24.89 -5.78 1.60
CA LEU A 146 -24.04 -6.26 2.69
C LEU A 146 -24.40 -7.67 3.12
N ARG A 147 -25.70 -8.02 3.13
CA ARG A 147 -26.13 -9.39 3.40
C ARG A 147 -25.64 -10.37 2.34
N ILE A 148 -25.72 -10.01 1.06
CA ILE A 148 -25.25 -10.85 -0.06
C ILE A 148 -23.74 -11.03 0.01
N GLU A 149 -22.97 -9.96 0.18
CA GLU A 149 -21.51 -9.99 0.33
C GLU A 149 -21.08 -10.93 1.48
N LYS A 150 -21.74 -10.82 2.64
CA LYS A 150 -21.48 -11.69 3.80
C LYS A 150 -21.83 -13.15 3.54
N GLN A 151 -22.79 -13.45 2.67
CA GLN A 151 -23.15 -14.82 2.32
C GLN A 151 -22.11 -15.43 1.36
N ILE A 152 -21.66 -14.66 0.36
CA ILE A 152 -20.63 -15.09 -0.60
C ILE A 152 -19.32 -15.43 0.12
N LEU A 153 -18.87 -14.56 1.03
CA LEU A 153 -17.65 -14.80 1.82
C LEU A 153 -17.79 -15.93 2.86
N ARG A 154 -19.00 -16.34 3.23
CA ARG A 154 -19.23 -17.51 4.09
C ARG A 154 -19.20 -18.82 3.31
N SER A 155 -19.52 -18.80 2.02
CA SER A 155 -19.41 -19.97 1.13
C SER A 155 -17.99 -20.20 0.60
N ASP A 156 -17.18 -19.15 0.52
CA ASP A 156 -15.75 -19.24 0.20
C ASP A 156 -14.93 -19.27 1.50
N THR A 157 -14.59 -20.46 2.01
CA THR A 157 -13.62 -20.61 3.11
C THR A 157 -12.21 -20.26 2.64
N GLU A 158 -11.91 -18.97 2.53
CA GLU A 158 -10.64 -18.39 2.95
C GLU A 158 -10.86 -16.91 3.31
N PRO A 159 -10.58 -16.48 4.56
CA PRO A 159 -10.60 -15.07 4.87
C PRO A 159 -9.52 -14.40 4.02
N SER A 160 -9.91 -13.37 3.27
CA SER A 160 -9.00 -12.49 2.52
C SER A 160 -8.16 -11.65 3.51
N SER A 161 -7.38 -12.31 4.36
CA SER A 161 -6.64 -11.73 5.48
C SER A 161 -5.19 -11.38 5.13
N SER A 162 -4.81 -11.40 3.85
CA SER A 162 -3.40 -11.28 3.44
C SER A 162 -3.06 -10.02 2.66
N ARG A 163 -3.67 -8.88 2.98
CA ARG A 163 -3.24 -7.57 2.46
C ARG A 163 -2.71 -6.66 3.57
N LYS A 164 -1.77 -7.16 4.36
CA LYS A 164 -0.98 -6.35 5.28
C LYS A 164 0.25 -5.85 4.55
N TYR A 165 0.28 -4.56 4.21
CA TYR A 165 1.46 -3.90 3.66
C TYR A 165 2.39 -3.50 4.82
N ASN A 166 3.70 -3.67 4.66
CA ASN A 166 4.71 -3.01 5.48
C ASN A 166 5.40 -1.94 4.63
N PHE A 167 5.66 -0.77 5.20
CA PHE A 167 6.42 0.30 4.56
C PHE A 167 7.79 0.44 5.24
N LEU A 168 8.77 0.95 4.50
CA LEU A 168 10.06 1.35 5.04
C LEU A 168 10.46 2.68 4.44
N ALA A 169 11.17 3.45 5.25
CA ALA A 169 12.10 4.45 4.78
C ALA A 169 13.47 4.04 5.32
N LEU A 170 14.44 3.88 4.42
CA LEU A 170 15.86 3.94 4.73
C LEU A 170 16.24 5.42 4.65
N GLU A 171 16.87 5.93 5.70
CA GLU A 171 17.54 7.23 5.71
C GLU A 171 18.98 7.13 5.20
#